data_AF-A0A1C7MXX4-F1
#
_entry.id   AF-A0A1C7MXX4-F1
#
_cell.length_a   1.000
_cell.length_b   1.000
_cell.length_c   1.000
_cell.angle_alpha   90.00
_cell.angle_beta   90.00
_cell.angle_gamma   90.00
#
_symmetry.space_group_name_H-M   'P 1'
#
loop_
_entity.id
_entity.type
_entity.pdbx_description
1 polymer ?
#
loop_
_entity_poly.entity_id
_entity_poly.type
_entity_poly.pdbx_seq_one_letter_code
_entity_poly.pdbx_strand_id
1 'polypeptide(L)'
;MSTKPTEVVVLGAGIIGLSVAHVLSSHGTYKVKVVARDMPEDLDSQAFSTPWAGANWSPIGEFNERTYKWESTTFNKFWDLIPSG
;
A
#
# COMPACT_ATOMS: atom_id res chain seq x y z
N MET A 1 11.38 -26.58 15.19
CA MET A 1 12.50 -25.73 14.72
C MET A 1 11.94 -24.34 14.48
N SER A 2 12.44 -23.30 15.16
CA SER A 2 12.01 -21.93 14.90
C SER A 2 12.57 -21.48 13.54
N THR A 3 11.71 -21.35 12.54
CA THR A 3 12.11 -20.87 11.21
C THR A 3 12.39 -19.38 11.31
N LYS A 4 13.60 -18.95 10.96
CA LYS A 4 13.95 -17.52 10.90
C LYS A 4 12.97 -16.78 9.96
N PRO A 5 12.54 -15.57 10.31
CA PRO A 5 11.70 -14.76 9.42
C PRO A 5 12.39 -14.51 8.08
N THR A 6 11.60 -14.46 7.00
CA THR A 6 12.08 -14.04 5.68
C THR A 6 12.26 -12.53 5.67
N GLU A 7 13.49 -12.06 5.50
CA GLU A 7 13.80 -10.63 5.41
C GLU A 7 13.36 -10.10 4.03
N VAL A 8 12.58 -9.02 4.02
CA VAL A 8 12.09 -8.38 2.79
C VAL A 8 12.38 -6.88 2.83
N VAL A 9 12.97 -6.35 1.76
CA VAL A 9 13.16 -4.91 1.58
C VAL A 9 12.15 -4.39 0.58
N VAL A 10 11.34 -3.42 0.99
CA VAL A 10 10.45 -2.66 0.10
C VAL A 10 11.14 -1.33 -0.24
N LEU A 11 11.38 -1.10 -1.53
CA LEU A 11 12.00 0.12 -2.03
C LEU A 11 10.91 1.13 -2.42
N GLY A 12 10.81 2.22 -1.68
CA GLY A 12 9.83 3.29 -1.85
C GLY A 12 8.71 3.27 -0.80
N ALA A 13 8.38 4.46 -0.26
CA ALA A 13 7.36 4.65 0.77
C ALA A 13 6.11 5.38 0.24
N GLY A 14 5.83 5.26 -1.06
CA GLY A 14 4.54 5.67 -1.62
C GLY A 14 3.42 4.67 -1.29
N ILE A 15 2.18 5.00 -1.67
CA ILE A 15 0.99 4.20 -1.31
C ILE A 15 1.11 2.72 -1.68
N ILE A 16 1.70 2.41 -2.84
CA ILE A 16 1.92 1.01 -3.28
C ILE A 16 2.93 0.30 -2.37
N GLY A 17 4.06 0.93 -2.08
CA GLY A 17 5.11 0.37 -1.23
C GLY A 17 4.64 0.12 0.19
N LEU A 18 3.96 1.10 0.79
CA LEU A 18 3.42 0.97 2.14
C LEU A 18 2.28 -0.05 2.24
N SER A 19 1.43 -0.16 1.20
CA SER A 19 0.40 -1.19 1.17
C SER A 19 1.01 -2.60 1.13
N VAL A 20 2.04 -2.81 0.30
CA VAL A 20 2.78 -4.08 0.25
C VAL A 20 3.47 -4.36 1.58
N ALA A 21 4.16 -3.36 2.15
CA ALA A 21 4.84 -3.50 3.43
C ALA A 21 3.86 -3.85 4.57
N HIS A 22 2.69 -3.21 4.60
CA HIS A 22 1.64 -3.49 5.57
C HIS A 22 1.14 -4.94 5.47
N VAL A 23 0.75 -5.37 4.26
CA VAL A 23 0.28 -6.75 4.04
C VAL A 23 1.36 -7.75 4.46
N LEU A 24 2.61 -7.59 4.01
CA LEU A 24 3.70 -8.48 4.38
C LEU A 24 3.97 -8.49 5.89
N SER A 25 3.93 -7.33 6.55
CA SER A 25 4.15 -7.22 8.00
C SER A 25 3.04 -7.86 8.83
N SER A 26 1.81 -7.94 8.29
CA SER A 26 0.68 -8.62 8.93
C SER A 26 0.83 -10.15 8.94
N HIS A 27 1.71 -10.69 8.09
CA HIS A 27 2.08 -12.09 8.09
C HIS A 27 3.30 -12.31 8.99
N GLY A 28 3.15 -13.12 10.05
CA GLY A 28 4.22 -13.38 11.04
C GLY A 28 5.48 -14.09 10.52
N THR A 29 5.56 -14.35 9.22
CA THR A 29 6.70 -14.99 8.54
C THR A 29 7.72 -14.00 7.97
N TYR A 30 7.35 -12.72 7.81
CA TYR A 30 8.21 -11.73 7.17
C TYR A 30 8.75 -10.70 8.16
N LYS A 31 10.00 -10.29 7.94
CA LYS A 31 10.60 -9.12 8.57
C LYS A 31 10.84 -8.06 7.51
N VAL A 32 9.99 -7.04 7.51
CA VAL A 32 9.94 -6.04 6.44
C VAL A 32 10.76 -4.81 6.82
N LYS A 33 11.57 -4.31 5.87
CA LYS A 33 12.24 -3.02 5.95
C LYS A 33 11.83 -2.16 4.76
N VAL A 34 11.36 -0.95 5.03
CA VAL A 34 11.09 0.04 3.97
C VAL A 34 12.32 0.95 3.84
N VAL A 35 12.78 1.16 2.62
CA VAL A 35 13.86 2.10 2.30
C VAL A 35 13.34 3.01 1.20
N ALA A 36 13.35 4.32 1.42
CA ALA A 36 12.82 5.28 0.46
C ALA A 36 13.60 6.60 0.51
N ARG A 37 13.54 7.36 -0.59
CA ARG A 37 14.01 8.74 -0.63
C ARG A 37 13.00 9.66 0.04
N ASP A 38 11.73 9.55 -0.36
CA ASP A 38 10.61 10.32 0.18
C ASP A 38 9.77 9.44 1.09
N MET A 39 9.44 9.97 2.26
CA MET A 39 8.63 9.36 3.32
C MET A 39 7.26 10.04 3.41
N PRO A 40 6.27 9.44 4.10
CA PRO A 40 4.91 10.00 4.21
C PRO A 40 4.84 11.43 4.77
N GLU A 41 5.82 11.82 5.58
CA GLU A 41 5.98 13.16 6.13
C GLU A 41 6.42 14.21 5.11
N ASP A 42 7.00 13.82 3.97
CA ASP A 42 7.53 14.71 2.93
C ASP A 42 6.43 15.24 2.00
N LEU A 43 5.40 15.89 2.55
CA LEU A 43 4.17 16.24 1.82
C LEU A 43 4.36 17.25 0.68
N ASP A 44 5.45 18.01 0.68
CA ASP A 44 5.78 19.01 -0.34
C ASP A 44 6.75 18.49 -1.42
N SER A 45 7.26 17.27 -1.27
CA SER A 45 8.18 16.69 -2.25
C SER A 45 7.45 16.39 -3.56
N GLN A 46 7.91 17.06 -4.63
CA GLN A 46 7.48 16.78 -6.00
C GLN A 46 8.14 15.52 -6.58
N ALA A 47 9.00 14.87 -5.81
CA ALA A 47 9.80 13.76 -6.29
C ALA A 47 9.03 12.41 -6.23
N PHE A 48 7.86 12.37 -5.60
CA PHE A 48 6.95 11.22 -5.55
C PHE A 48 5.48 11.65 -5.65
N SER A 49 4.61 10.74 -6.09
CA SER A 49 3.24 11.06 -6.45
C SER A 49 2.24 11.03 -5.29
N THR A 50 2.56 10.34 -4.20
CA THR A 50 1.58 10.01 -3.14
C THR A 50 0.90 11.22 -2.50
N PRO A 51 1.61 12.31 -2.10
CA PRO A 51 0.96 13.45 -1.43
C PRO A 51 0.05 14.27 -2.35
N TRP A 52 0.24 14.17 -3.66
CA TRP A 52 -0.48 14.97 -4.66
C TRP A 52 -1.79 14.34 -5.12
N ALA A 53 -2.07 13.11 -4.69
CA ALA A 53 -3.29 12.41 -5.03
C ALA A 53 -4.51 13.04 -4.31
N GLY A 54 -5.68 12.99 -4.95
CA GLY A 54 -6.93 13.52 -4.38
C GLY A 54 -7.27 12.92 -3.01
N ALA A 55 -7.35 11.60 -2.79
CA ALA A 55 -7.51 10.50 -3.74
C ALA A 55 -8.90 9.87 -3.49
N ASN A 56 -9.70 9.69 -4.55
CA ASN A 56 -10.97 8.99 -4.46
C ASN A 56 -10.87 7.58 -5.06
N TRP A 57 -11.91 6.78 -4.87
CA TRP A 57 -12.06 5.52 -5.59
C TRP A 57 -12.93 5.75 -6.83
N SER A 58 -12.36 5.57 -8.02
CA SER A 58 -13.04 5.77 -9.30
C SER A 58 -12.45 4.81 -10.35
N PRO A 59 -13.08 3.66 -10.60
CA PRO A 59 -12.73 2.78 -11.70
C PRO A 59 -12.88 3.53 -13.02
N ILE A 60 -11.79 3.59 -13.79
CA ILE A 60 -11.73 4.31 -15.06
C ILE A 60 -11.17 3.38 -16.12
N GLY A 61 -11.78 3.41 -17.31
CA GLY A 61 -11.34 2.64 -18.47
C GLY A 61 -12.19 1.42 -18.75
N GLU A 62 -11.72 0.61 -19.71
CA GLU A 62 -12.39 -0.64 -20.08
C GLU A 62 -12.18 -1.72 -19.02
N PHE A 63 -13.08 -2.71 -19.01
CA PHE A 63 -12.98 -3.83 -18.08
C PHE A 63 -11.67 -4.59 -18.30
N ASN A 64 -10.90 -4.70 -17.21
CA ASN A 64 -9.76 -5.59 -17.11
C ASN A 64 -9.88 -6.38 -15.82
N GLU A 65 -9.84 -7.71 -15.91
CA GLU A 65 -10.06 -8.60 -14.75
C GLU A 65 -9.11 -8.31 -13.58
N ARG A 66 -7.83 -8.02 -13.88
CA ARG A 66 -6.82 -7.74 -12.86
C ARG A 66 -7.11 -6.41 -12.17
N THR A 67 -7.38 -5.36 -12.93
CA THR A 67 -7.70 -4.03 -12.41
C THR A 67 -8.99 -4.06 -11.59
N TYR A 68 -10.03 -4.70 -12.10
CA TYR A 68 -11.30 -4.90 -11.40
C TYR A 68 -11.11 -5.59 -10.04
N LYS A 69 -10.28 -6.63 -9.98
CA LYS A 69 -9.98 -7.33 -8.72
C LYS A 69 -9.29 -6.42 -7.71
N TRP A 70 -8.32 -5.63 -8.15
CA TRP A 70 -7.61 -4.67 -7.29
C TRP A 70 -8.53 -3.57 -6.79
N GLU A 71 -9.31 -2.97 -7.68
CA GLU A 71 -10.27 -1.92 -7.36
C GLU A 71 -11.30 -2.42 -6.34
N SER A 72 -11.91 -3.58 -6.60
CA SER A 72 -12.91 -4.19 -5.70
C SER A 72 -12.33 -4.51 -4.33
N THR A 73 -11.12 -5.10 -4.28
CA THR A 73 -10.43 -5.42 -3.01
C THR A 73 -10.13 -4.15 -2.22
N THR A 74 -9.68 -3.10 -2.91
CA THR A 74 -9.33 -1.82 -2.30
C THR A 74 -10.56 -1.09 -1.78
N PHE A 75 -11.67 -1.09 -2.53
CA PHE A 75 -12.93 -0.48 -2.09
C PHE A 75 -13.42 -1.10 -0.78
N ASN A 76 -13.48 -2.44 -0.72
CA ASN A 76 -13.90 -3.14 0.49
C ASN A 76 -12.97 -2.82 1.67
N LYS A 77 -11.64 -2.75 1.43
CA LYS A 77 -10.71 -2.37 2.49
C LYS A 77 -10.94 -0.94 2.98
N PHE A 78 -11.24 0.02 2.09
CA PHE A 78 -11.60 1.38 2.49
C PHE A 78 -12.91 1.42 3.27
N TRP A 79 -13.88 0.60 2.88
CA TRP A 79 -15.14 0.46 3.61
C TRP A 79 -14.92 -0.02 5.05
N ASP A 80 -14.05 -1.01 5.25
CA ASP A 80 -13.69 -1.53 6.58
C ASP A 80 -12.99 -0.49 7.48
N LEU A 81 -12.42 0.58 6.88
CA LEU A 81 -11.73 1.64 7.61
C LEU A 81 -12.67 2.78 8.04
N ILE A 82 -13.94 2.77 7.61
CA ILE A 82 -14.92 3.74 8.07
C ILE A 82 -15.18 3.47 9.56
N PRO A 83 -14.95 4.46 10.46
CA PRO A 83 -15.20 4.27 11.89
C PRO A 83 -16.66 3.94 12.14
N SER A 84 -16.95 2.85 12.84
CA SER A 84 -18.25 2.64 13.47
C SER A 84 -18.32 3.55 14.69
N GLY A 85 -19.12 4.62 14.61
CA GLY A 85 -19.36 5.56 15.71
C GLY A 85 -19.91 4.89 16.96
#